data_AF-A0A4Q2KAY4-F1
#
_entry.id   AF-A0A4Q2KAY4-F1
#
_cell.length_a   1.000
_cell.length_b   1.000
_cell.length_c   1.000
_cell.angle_alpha   90.00
_cell.angle_beta   90.00
_cell.angle_gamma   90.00
#
_symmetry.space_group_name_H-M   'P 1'
#
loop_
_entity.id
_entity.type
_entity.pdbx_description
1 polymer ?
#
loop_
_entity_poly.entity_id
_entity_poly.type
_entity_poly.pdbx_seq_one_letter_code
_entity_poly.pdbx_strand_id
1 'polypeptide(L)' 'MEGFGKRLKELRKEKGISVIELSKKINYSKSVIFYWESDEREPSISALKALCDFFDVSADYFLGR' A
#
# COMPACT_ATOMS: atom_id res chain seq x y z
N MET A 1 1.57 9.12 15.31
CA MET A 1 1.17 9.31 13.91
C MET A 1 1.50 8.04 13.17
N GLU A 2 0.50 7.37 12.62
CA GLU A 2 0.72 6.16 11.81
C GLU A 2 1.15 6.61 10.42
N GLY A 3 2.27 6.05 9.93
CA GLY A 3 2.81 6.33 8.59
C GLY A 3 2.00 5.62 7.50
N PHE A 4 2.27 6.01 6.24
CA PHE A 4 1.68 5.40 5.05
C PHE A 4 1.82 3.88 5.06
N GLY A 5 3.01 3.38 5.38
CA GLY A 5 3.35 1.97 5.36
C GLY A 5 2.54 1.14 6.35
N LYS A 6 2.26 1.69 7.53
CA LYS A 6 1.42 1.02 8.54
C LYS A 6 -0.01 0.82 8.02
N ARG A 7 -0.64 1.86 7.46
CA ARG A 7 -2.00 1.77 6.91
C ARG A 7 -2.09 0.80 5.73
N LEU A 8 -1.08 0.82 4.84
CA LEU A 8 -1.00 -0.14 3.75
C LEU A 8 -0.93 -1.59 4.25
N LYS A 9 -0.10 -1.84 5.27
CA LYS A 9 0.07 -3.16 5.87
C LYS A 9 -1.21 -3.63 6.55
N GLU A 10 -1.95 -2.74 7.18
CA GLU A 10 -3.24 -3.02 7.80
C GLU A 10 -4.29 -3.39 6.76
N LEU A 11 -4.51 -2.55 5.74
CA LEU A 11 -5.43 -2.86 4.64
C LEU A 11 -5.11 -4.19 3.96
N ARG A 12 -3.82 -4.46 3.74
CA ARG A 12 -3.38 -5.74 3.16
C ARG A 12 -3.76 -6.93 4.06
N LYS A 13 -3.56 -6.80 5.38
CA LYS A 13 -3.92 -7.83 6.36
C LYS A 13 -5.43 -7.99 6.50
N GLU A 14 -6.21 -6.91 6.45
CA GLU A 14 -7.68 -6.93 6.48
C GLU A 14 -8.26 -7.66 5.28
N LYS A 15 -7.68 -7.47 4.08
CA LYS A 15 -8.02 -8.28 2.91
C LYS A 15 -7.52 -9.73 2.97
N GLY A 16 -6.70 -10.09 3.96
CA GLY A 16 -6.17 -11.44 4.13
C GLY A 16 -5.15 -11.87 3.06
N ILE A 17 -4.50 -10.92 2.38
CA ILE A 17 -3.56 -11.22 1.28
C ILE A 17 -2.10 -11.03 1.71
N SER A 18 -1.21 -11.81 1.10
CA SER A 18 0.23 -11.67 1.26
C SER A 18 0.80 -10.50 0.45
N VAL A 19 2.02 -10.06 0.80
CA VAL A 19 2.75 -9.03 0.03
C VAL A 19 2.92 -9.46 -1.44
N ILE A 20 3.12 -10.76 -1.69
CA ILE A 20 3.28 -11.32 -3.04
C ILE A 20 1.98 -11.23 -3.83
N GLU A 21 0.84 -11.51 -3.19
CA GLU A 21 -0.46 -11.39 -3.85
C GLU A 21 -0.78 -9.94 -4.18
N LEU A 22 -0.55 -9.01 -3.24
CA LEU A 22 -0.70 -7.59 -3.52
C LEU A 22 0.20 -7.17 -4.70
N SER A 23 1.46 -7.61 -4.71
CA SER A 23 2.42 -7.32 -5.79
C SER A 23 1.88 -7.71 -7.16
N LYS A 24 1.26 -8.88 -7.26
CA LYS A 24 0.63 -9.35 -8.50
C LYS A 24 -0.63 -8.55 -8.86
N LYS A 25 -1.42 -8.13 -7.87
CA LYS A 25 -2.69 -7.41 -8.09
C LYS A 25 -2.48 -5.97 -8.57
N ILE A 26 -1.48 -5.27 -8.03
CA ILE A 26 -1.19 -3.87 -8.39
C ILE A 26 -0.02 -3.73 -9.38
N ASN A 27 0.56 -4.85 -9.84
CA ASN A 27 1.68 -4.91 -10.79
C ASN A 27 2.96 -4.19 -10.29
N TYR A 28 3.31 -4.43 -9.02
CA TYR A 28 4.58 -3.97 -8.42
C TYR A 28 5.39 -5.16 -7.90
N SER A 29 6.69 -4.96 -7.70
CA SER A 29 7.52 -6.01 -7.11
C SER A 29 7.24 -6.17 -5.61
N LYS A 30 7.42 -7.39 -5.10
CA LYS A 30 7.30 -7.70 -3.66
C LYS A 30 8.18 -6.75 -2.82
N SER A 31 9.41 -6.50 -3.26
CA SER A 31 10.36 -5.64 -2.53
C SER A 31 9.88 -4.20 -2.44
N VAL A 32 9.27 -3.67 -3.51
CA VAL A 32 8.72 -2.31 -3.52
C VAL A 32 7.59 -2.17 -2.48
N ILE A 33 6.67 -3.13 -2.42
CA ILE A 33 5.61 -3.12 -1.41
C ILE A 33 6.18 -3.25 0.00
N PHE A 34 7.21 -4.08 0.20
CA PHE A 34 7.86 -4.21 1.50
C PHE A 34 8.50 -2.89 1.96
N TYR A 35 9.16 -2.16 1.04
CA TYR A 35 9.72 -0.84 1.34
C TYR A 35 8.63 0.17 1.70
N TRP A 36 7.48 0.13 1.02
CA TRP A 36 6.33 0.95 1.36
C TRP A 36 5.77 0.62 2.74
N GLU A 37 5.54 -0.66 3.05
CA GLU A 37 5.02 -1.10 4.36
C GLU A 37 5.97 -0.81 5.53
N SER A 38 7.25 -0.60 5.23
CA SER A 38 8.30 -0.31 6.22
C SER A 38 8.63 1.19 6.28
N ASP A 39 7.91 2.04 5.53
CA ASP A 39 8.16 3.47 5.38
C ASP A 39 9.61 3.80 4.92
N GLU A 40 10.30 2.84 4.28
CA GLU A 40 11.66 3.03 3.72
C GLU A 40 11.62 3.79 2.39
N ARG A 41 10.50 3.69 1.66
CA ARG A 41 10.26 4.42 0.43
C ARG A 41 8.82 4.88 0.36
N GLU A 42 8.62 6.03 -0.27
CA GLU A 42 7.29 6.50 -0.61
C GLU A 42 6.82 5.91 -1.94
N PRO A 43 5.51 5.66 -2.11
CA PRO A 43 4.93 5.32 -3.40
C PRO A 43 4.99 6.52 -4.35
N SER A 44 5.14 6.24 -5.64
CA SER A 44 4.85 7.25 -6.67
C SER A 44 3.35 7.57 -6.69
N ILE A 45 2.97 8.68 -7.32
CA ILE A 45 1.55 9.02 -7.54
C ILE A 45 0.80 7.89 -8.25
N SER A 46 1.44 7.24 -9.23
CA SER A 46 0.87 6.07 -9.93
C SER A 46 0.66 4.87 -9.01
N ALA A 47 1.60 4.60 -8.10
CA ALA A 47 1.48 3.53 -7.11
C ALA A 47 0.38 3.82 -6.10
N LEU A 48 0.32 5.07 -5.60
CA LEU A 48 -0.73 5.51 -4.70
C LEU A 48 -2.11 5.35 -5.35
N LYS A 49 -2.26 5.75 -6.62
CA LYS A 49 -3.51 5.56 -7.35
C LYS A 49 -3.88 4.07 -7.47
N ALA A 50 -2.94 3.21 -7.86
CA ALA A 50 -3.18 1.77 -7.94
C ALA A 50 -3.60 1.16 -6.59
N LEU A 51 -3.04 1.66 -5.49
CA LEU A 51 -3.42 1.25 -4.14
C LEU A 51 -4.82 1.74 -3.75
N CYS A 52 -5.13 3.00 -4.04
CA CYS A 52 -6.47 3.57 -3.83
C CYS A 52 -7.53 2.77 -4.60
N ASP A 53 -7.29 2.52 -5.89
CA ASP A 53 -8.21 1.76 -6.76
C ASP A 53 -8.36 0.30 -6.29
N PHE A 54 -7.29 -0.33 -5.81
CA PHE A 54 -7.32 -1.73 -5.36
C PHE A 54 -8.01 -1.93 -4.00
N PHE A 55 -7.78 -0.99 -3.06
CA PHE A 55 -8.35 -1.04 -1.72
C PHE A 55 -9.68 -0.30 -1.59
N ASP A 56 -10.11 0.42 -2.62
CA ASP A 56 -11.31 1.26 -2.63
C ASP A 56 -11.28 2.32 -1.51
N VAL A 57 -10.14 3.01 -1.40
CA VAL A 57 -9.90 4.06 -0.40
C VAL A 57 -9.38 5.33 -1.06
N SER A 58 -9.51 6.47 -0.38
CA SER A 58 -8.97 7.74 -0.85
C SER A 58 -7.46 7.86 -0.57
N ALA A 59 -6.80 8.77 -1.30
CA ALA A 59 -5.42 9.15 -0.98
C ALA A 59 -5.32 9.76 0.44
N ASP A 60 -6.34 10.49 0.89
CA ASP A 60 -6.38 11.10 2.23
C ASP A 60 -6.29 10.04 3.34
N TYR A 61 -6.94 8.88 3.16
CA TYR A 61 -6.83 7.76 4.08
C TYR A 61 -5.36 7.36 4.28
N PHE A 62 -4.63 7.20 3.18
CA PHE A 62 -3.21 6.85 3.22
C PHE A 62 -2.34 7.95 3.86
N LEU A 63 -2.68 9.21 3.62
CA LEU A 63 -1.98 10.39 4.15
C LEU A 63 -2.34 10.72 5.62
N GLY A 64 -3.33 10.03 6.20
CA GLY A 64 -3.71 10.18 7.60
C GLY A 64 -4.49 11.48 7.90
N ARG A 65 -5.30 11.92 6.95
CA ARG A 65 -6.25 13.03 7.12
C ARG A 65 -7.68 12.55 7.29
#